data_AF-A0A2V6JDC3-F1
#
_entry.id   AF-A0A2V6JDC3-F1
#
_cell.length_a   1.000
_cell.length_b   1.000
_cell.length_c   1.000
_cell.angle_alpha   90.00
_cell.angle_beta   90.00
_cell.angle_gamma   90.00
#
_symmetry.space_group_name_H-M   'P 1'
#
loop_
_entity.id
_entity.type
_entity.pdbx_description
1 polymer ?
#
loop_
_entity_poly.entity_id
_entity_poly.type
_entity_poly.pdbx_seq_one_letter_code
_entity_poly.pdbx_strand_id
1 'polypeptide(L)'
;MRIRNGLLIKAGPGGALAASDRWRSLAIGSRLLVLAMFLGSCAAPDTQHYIVISTREQKLALLDRGKLMGIYPVSTSKFGLGDWRGSRFTPLGQLQIAEKI
;
A
#
# COMPACT_ATOMS: atom_id res chain seq x y z
N MET A 1 -82.62 -10.62 8.16
CA MET A 1 -83.07 -9.43 7.41
C MET A 1 -83.17 -8.22 8.33
N ARG A 2 -82.17 -7.31 8.29
CA ARG A 2 -82.36 -5.86 8.46
C ARG A 2 -81.07 -5.15 8.02
N ILE A 3 -81.19 -4.38 6.94
CA ILE A 3 -80.17 -3.48 6.39
C ILE A 3 -80.11 -2.21 7.25
N ARG A 4 -78.90 -1.67 7.47
CA ARG A 4 -78.65 -0.21 7.52
C ARG A 4 -77.28 0.12 6.94
N ASN A 5 -77.31 0.93 5.88
CA ASN A 5 -76.19 1.69 5.34
C ASN A 5 -75.82 2.84 6.28
N GLY A 6 -74.55 3.22 6.33
CA GLY A 6 -74.08 4.42 7.03
C GLY A 6 -72.55 4.54 7.10
N LEU A 7 -71.99 5.25 6.12
CA LEU A 7 -70.59 5.67 5.97
C LEU A 7 -70.07 6.46 7.20
N LEU A 8 -68.86 6.15 7.70
CA LEU A 8 -68.00 7.16 8.32
C LEU A 8 -66.51 6.76 8.27
N ILE A 9 -65.73 7.69 7.71
CA ILE A 9 -64.31 7.67 7.37
C ILE A 9 -63.45 7.73 8.65
N LYS A 10 -62.32 7.00 8.69
CA LYS A 10 -61.11 7.52 9.35
C LYS A 10 -59.85 7.08 8.62
N ALA A 11 -59.16 8.06 8.08
CA ALA A 11 -57.84 7.95 7.48
C ALA A 11 -56.74 7.88 8.55
N GLY A 12 -55.64 7.19 8.22
CA GLY A 12 -54.30 7.48 8.71
C GLY A 12 -53.53 6.28 9.31
N PRO A 13 -52.19 6.28 9.23
CA PRO A 13 -51.30 6.67 8.14
C PRO A 13 -50.64 5.39 7.55
N GLY A 14 -50.44 5.25 6.23
CA GLY A 14 -49.56 6.13 5.47
C GLY A 14 -48.11 5.81 5.86
N GLY A 15 -47.46 4.93 5.09
CA GLY A 15 -46.11 4.44 5.36
C GLY A 15 -45.09 5.55 5.60
N ALA A 16 -44.40 5.48 6.73
CA ALA A 16 -43.29 6.38 7.06
C ALA A 16 -42.25 5.67 7.94
N LEU A 17 -41.73 4.51 7.52
CA LEU A 17 -40.63 3.84 8.21
C LEU A 17 -39.41 3.52 7.33
N ALA A 18 -39.41 3.87 6.04
CA ALA A 18 -38.35 3.46 5.09
C ALA A 18 -37.32 4.56 4.74
N ALA A 19 -37.43 5.77 5.30
CA ALA A 19 -36.62 6.92 4.88
C ALA A 19 -35.37 7.17 5.74
N SER A 20 -35.36 6.75 7.02
CA SER A 20 -34.25 7.00 7.96
C SER A 20 -33.07 6.03 7.81
N ASP A 21 -33.32 4.82 7.33
CA ASP A 21 -32.30 3.76 7.26
C ASP A 21 -31.29 3.98 6.13
N ARG A 22 -31.71 4.68 5.07
CA ARG A 22 -30.87 5.00 3.92
C ARG A 22 -29.69 5.90 4.30
N TRP A 23 -29.90 6.83 5.23
CA TRP A 23 -28.86 7.78 5.70
C TRP A 23 -27.86 7.15 6.67
N ARG A 24 -28.29 6.16 7.49
CA ARG A 24 -27.41 5.41 8.39
C ARG A 24 -26.48 4.46 7.62
N SER A 25 -26.99 3.81 6.58
CA SER A 25 -26.21 2.92 5.71
C SER A 25 -25.15 3.68 4.89
N LEU A 26 -25.46 4.90 4.44
CA LEU A 26 -24.49 5.80 3.80
C LEU A 26 -23.36 6.22 4.76
N ALA A 27 -23.70 6.50 6.02
CA ALA A 27 -22.73 6.89 7.03
C ALA A 27 -21.82 5.73 7.50
N ILE A 28 -22.30 4.49 7.45
CA ILE A 28 -21.49 3.30 7.76
C ILE A 28 -20.54 2.98 6.60
N GLY A 29 -21.05 3.05 5.37
CA GLY A 29 -20.23 2.87 4.17
C GLY A 29 -19.10 3.90 4.06
N SER A 30 -19.36 5.17 4.41
CA SER A 30 -18.32 6.21 4.39
C SER A 30 -17.24 6.01 5.45
N ARG A 31 -17.59 5.50 6.64
CA ARG A 31 -16.61 5.17 7.70
C ARG A 31 -15.69 4.02 7.30
N LEU A 32 -16.23 2.99 6.65
CA LEU A 32 -15.46 1.86 6.13
C LEU A 32 -14.50 2.29 5.01
N LEU A 33 -14.94 3.19 4.12
CA LEU A 33 -14.11 3.74 3.05
C LEU A 33 -12.93 4.55 3.61
N VAL A 34 -13.17 5.43 4.59
CA VAL A 34 -12.10 6.22 5.24
C VAL A 34 -11.12 5.30 5.96
N LEU A 35 -11.59 4.28 6.69
CA LEU A 35 -10.72 3.32 7.37
C LEU A 35 -9.85 2.52 6.39
N ALA A 36 -10.41 2.10 5.24
CA ALA A 36 -9.65 1.41 4.20
C ALA A 36 -8.56 2.30 3.58
N MET A 37 -8.83 3.60 3.40
CA MET A 37 -7.81 4.56 2.93
C MET A 37 -6.65 4.71 3.91
N PHE A 38 -6.89 4.65 5.23
CA PHE A 38 -5.83 4.71 6.24
C PHE A 38 -4.98 3.43 6.31
N LEU A 39 -5.54 2.27 5.96
CA LEU A 39 -4.82 0.99 6.02
C LEU A 39 -3.97 0.69 4.78
N GLY A 40 -4.19 1.38 3.66
CA GLY A 40 -3.55 1.08 2.37
C GLY A 40 -2.15 1.66 2.16
N SER A 41 -1.59 2.42 3.10
CA SER A 41 -0.39 3.25 2.85
C SER A 41 0.95 2.62 3.31
N CYS A 42 1.02 1.31 3.53
CA CYS A 42 2.25 0.67 3.98
C CYS A 42 3.00 0.01 2.81
N ALA A 43 3.91 0.74 2.16
CA ALA A 43 4.94 0.12 1.33
C ALA A 43 6.09 -0.34 2.24
N ALA A 44 6.20 -1.64 2.50
CA ALA A 44 7.30 -2.19 3.28
C ALA A 44 8.61 -2.11 2.47
N PRO A 45 9.75 -1.82 3.11
CA PRO A 45 11.06 -1.91 2.46
C PRO A 45 11.29 -3.31 1.87
N ASP A 46 11.99 -3.39 0.74
CA ASP A 46 12.39 -4.66 0.16
C ASP A 46 13.46 -5.33 1.06
N THR A 47 13.10 -6.49 1.61
CA THR A 47 14.01 -7.32 2.42
C THR A 47 14.36 -8.63 1.74
N GLN A 48 13.87 -8.86 0.52
CA GLN A 48 13.99 -10.13 -0.18
C GLN A 48 15.15 -10.09 -1.17
N HIS A 49 15.34 -8.97 -1.87
CA HIS A 49 16.40 -8.82 -2.87
C HIS A 49 17.65 -8.18 -2.27
N TYR A 50 18.80 -8.80 -2.52
CA TYR A 50 20.09 -8.29 -2.10
C TYR A 50 21.05 -8.21 -3.29
N ILE A 51 21.90 -7.19 -3.23
CA ILE A 51 23.00 -7.00 -4.17
C ILE A 51 24.29 -6.99 -3.35
N VAL A 52 25.19 -7.91 -3.65
CA VAL A 52 26.52 -7.98 -3.02
C VAL A 52 27.57 -7.63 -4.06
N ILE A 53 28.35 -6.59 -3.81
CA ILE A 53 29.40 -6.12 -4.70
C ILE A 53 30.76 -6.43 -4.09
N SER A 54 31.56 -7.23 -4.80
CA SER A 54 32.97 -7.41 -4.49
C SER A 54 33.79 -6.45 -5.35
N THR A 55 34.29 -5.38 -4.72
CA THR A 55 35.15 -4.39 -5.41
C THR A 55 36.51 -4.99 -5.79
N ARG A 56 37.02 -5.92 -4.97
CA ARG A 56 38.26 -6.67 -5.25
C ARG A 56 38.14 -7.53 -6.50
N GLU A 57 37.01 -8.23 -6.66
CA GLU A 57 36.79 -9.14 -7.78
C GLU A 57 36.13 -8.48 -8.98
N GLN A 58 35.65 -7.24 -8.84
CA GLN A 58 34.88 -6.52 -9.87
C GLN A 58 33.65 -7.34 -10.32
N LYS A 59 32.91 -7.86 -9.34
CA LYS A 59 31.72 -8.68 -9.53
C LYS A 59 30.57 -8.22 -8.65
N LEU A 60 29.37 -8.38 -9.18
CA LEU A 60 28.10 -8.19 -8.49
C LEU A 60 27.38 -9.53 -8.44
N ALA A 61 26.94 -9.95 -7.25
CA ALA A 61 26.02 -11.07 -7.06
C ALA A 61 24.62 -10.54 -6.76
N LEU A 62 23.63 -11.01 -7.52
CA LEU A 62 22.21 -10.73 -7.29
C LEU A 62 21.59 -11.91 -6.54
N LEU A 63 20.92 -11.64 -5.42
CA LEU A 63 20.25 -12.64 -4.61
C LEU A 63 18.76 -12.34 -4.45
N ASP A 64 17.92 -13.37 -4.50
CA ASP A 64 16.52 -13.36 -4.07
C ASP A 64 16.38 -14.34 -2.91
N ARG A 65 15.97 -13.86 -1.72
CA ARG A 65 15.82 -14.69 -0.51
C ARG A 65 17.06 -15.53 -0.18
N GLY A 66 18.23 -14.94 -0.39
CA GLY A 66 19.53 -15.60 -0.19
C GLY A 66 19.92 -16.59 -1.29
N LYS A 67 19.06 -16.84 -2.29
CA LYS A 67 19.38 -17.67 -3.45
C LYS A 67 20.09 -16.83 -4.51
N LEU A 68 21.26 -17.29 -4.95
CA LEU A 68 22.02 -16.66 -6.04
C LEU A 68 21.24 -16.74 -7.35
N MET A 69 20.88 -15.58 -7.90
CA MET A 69 20.19 -15.44 -9.19
C MET A 69 21.18 -15.28 -10.34
N GLY A 70 22.31 -14.63 -10.10
CA GLY A 70 23.32 -14.41 -11.12
C GLY A 70 24.53 -13.63 -10.61
N ILE A 71 25.61 -13.69 -11.38
CA ILE A 71 26.84 -12.93 -11.16
C ILE A 71 27.14 -12.13 -12.42
N TYR A 72 27.40 -10.84 -12.25
CA TYR A 72 27.67 -9.91 -13.34
C TYR A 72 29.03 -9.23 -13.14
N PRO A 73 29.83 -9.05 -14.20
CA PRO A 73 31.01 -8.20 -14.13
C PRO A 73 30.58 -6.75 -13.94
N VAL A 74 31.30 -6.01 -13.10
CA VAL A 74 31.05 -4.59 -12.85
C VAL A 74 32.36 -3.81 -12.87
N SER A 75 32.27 -2.50 -13.00
CA SER A 75 33.37 -1.60 -12.67
C SER A 75 32.95 -0.70 -11.52
N THR A 76 33.85 -0.51 -10.58
CA THR A 76 33.71 0.44 -9.46
C THR A 76 34.59 1.66 -9.71
N SER A 77 34.47 2.68 -8.84
CA SER A 77 35.24 3.90 -9.03
C SER A 77 36.75 3.63 -9.05
N LYS A 78 37.46 4.20 -10.04
CA LYS A 78 38.92 4.11 -10.13
C LYS A 78 39.65 4.71 -8.93
N PHE A 79 38.96 5.55 -8.16
CA PHE A 79 39.52 6.28 -7.04
C PHE A 79 39.59 5.43 -5.75
N GLY A 80 38.95 4.25 -5.73
CA GLY A 80 39.03 3.31 -4.61
C GLY A 80 37.83 3.39 -3.68
N LEU A 81 38.06 3.06 -2.40
CA LEU A 81 37.03 2.86 -1.38
C LEU A 81 37.04 3.96 -0.34
N GLY A 82 35.86 4.48 0.01
CA GLY A 82 35.66 5.55 0.99
C GLY A 82 34.38 6.34 0.75
N ASP A 83 34.05 7.26 1.65
CA ASP A 83 32.73 7.89 1.75
C ASP A 83 32.76 9.40 2.05
N TRP A 84 33.93 10.04 2.04
CA TRP A 84 33.98 11.50 2.23
C TRP A 84 33.39 12.26 1.05
N ARG A 85 32.81 13.42 1.36
CA ARG A 85 32.18 14.29 0.36
C ARG A 85 33.17 14.67 -0.74
N GLY A 86 32.76 14.54 -2.00
CA GLY A 86 33.57 14.87 -3.16
C GLY A 86 34.63 13.83 -3.57
N SER A 87 34.78 12.73 -2.82
CA SER A 87 35.79 11.69 -3.08
C SER A 87 35.61 10.99 -4.43
N ARG A 88 34.35 10.80 -4.85
CA ARG A 88 33.96 9.85 -5.91
C ARG A 88 34.38 8.42 -5.60
N PHE A 89 34.73 8.10 -4.37
CA PHE A 89 35.09 6.75 -3.97
C PHE A 89 33.82 5.89 -3.92
N THR A 90 33.97 4.58 -4.05
CA THR A 90 32.86 3.65 -3.82
C THR A 90 32.73 3.43 -2.31
N PRO A 91 31.63 3.84 -1.66
CA PRO A 91 31.44 3.63 -0.23
C PRO A 91 31.28 2.15 0.08
N LEU A 92 31.70 1.75 1.28
CA LEU A 92 31.50 0.41 1.82
C LEU A 92 30.30 0.41 2.78
N GLY A 93 29.77 -0.78 3.05
CA GLY A 93 28.70 -1.00 4.01
C GLY A 93 27.39 -1.46 3.38
N GLN A 94 26.30 -1.35 4.14
CA GLN A 94 24.96 -1.70 3.68
C GLN A 94 24.28 -0.44 3.14
N LEU A 95 23.98 -0.47 1.84
CA LEU A 95 23.33 0.62 1.13
C LEU A 95 21.96 0.16 0.63
N GLN A 96 21.05 1.10 0.44
CA GLN A 96 19.72 0.85 -0.11
C GLN A 96 19.51 1.65 -1.38
N ILE A 97 18.77 1.08 -2.33
CA ILE A 97 18.36 1.78 -3.54
C ILE A 97 17.30 2.80 -3.13
N ALA A 98 17.66 4.09 -3.17
CA ALA A 98 16.72 5.16 -2.85
C ALA A 98 15.76 5.45 -4.03
N GLU A 99 16.27 5.36 -5.26
CA GLU A 99 15.52 5.68 -6.48
C GLU A 99 16.07 4.87 -7.67
N LYS A 100 15.18 4.53 -8.61
CA LYS A 100 15.53 3.97 -9.91
C LYS A 100 14.89 4.84 -10.99
N ILE A 101 15.71 5.37 -11.89
CA ILE A 101 15.29 6.15 -13.06
C ILE A 101 15.03 5.26 -14.28
#